data_AF-A0A2V8Q564-F1
#
_entry.id   AF-A0A2V8Q564-F1
#
_cell.length_a   1.000
_cell.length_b   1.000
_cell.length_c   1.000
_cell.angle_alpha   90.00
_cell.angle_beta   90.00
_cell.angle_gamma   90.00
#
_symmetry.space_group_name_H-M   'P 1'
#
loop_
_entity.id
_entity.type
_entity.pdbx_description
1 polymer ?
#
loop_
_entity_poly.entity_id
_entity_poly.type
_entity_poly.pdbx_seq_one_letter_code
_entity_poly.pdbx_strand_id
1 'polypeptide(L)'
;WNLRLDPAQLVDVGKTLGSDVPFFFVGGVGRGRGRGEDVSALPDVKKSHLIIITPNAKVATASAYRAFNAPSLTTQGSVSILSSSFAEPAFNDCDQSILQNDFEGVIFEIEPEIERAKRALLDAGAQGGLLAGSGSSVFGVFSDEDDRERALGSLKCEDGWQIFSCDTISREEYSSSLISSGFPLFTLS
;
A
#
# COMPACT_ATOMS: atom_id res chain seq x y z
N TRP A 1 3.57 28.03 -14.13
CA TRP A 1 3.08 29.16 -13.32
C TRP A 1 4.06 29.66 -12.25
N ASN A 2 5.25 29.07 -12.06
CA ASN A 2 6.31 29.54 -11.14
C ASN A 2 5.79 30.01 -9.76
N LEU A 3 4.78 29.30 -9.25
CA LEU A 3 4.19 29.56 -7.95
C LEU A 3 5.19 29.04 -6.93
N ARG A 4 5.83 29.95 -6.20
CA ARG A 4 6.76 29.63 -5.11
C ARG A 4 5.95 29.25 -3.86
N LEU A 5 5.23 28.15 -3.94
CA LEU A 5 4.48 27.62 -2.82
C LEU A 5 5.44 26.93 -1.85
N ASP A 6 5.20 27.15 -0.57
CA ASP A 6 5.85 26.38 0.48
C ASP A 6 5.31 24.93 0.42
N PRO A 7 6.16 23.89 0.54
CA PRO A 7 5.72 22.50 0.69
C PRO A 7 4.51 22.32 1.63
N ALA A 8 4.46 23.05 2.75
CA ALA A 8 3.33 22.99 3.68
C ALA A 8 2.00 23.44 3.04
N GLN A 9 2.03 24.47 2.20
CA GLN A 9 0.86 24.98 1.48
C GLN A 9 0.38 23.98 0.42
N LEU A 10 1.30 23.26 -0.22
CA LEU A 10 0.95 22.21 -1.18
C LEU A 10 0.27 21.02 -0.51
N VAL A 11 0.76 20.60 0.66
CA VAL A 11 0.11 19.58 1.48
C VAL A 11 -1.30 20.01 1.86
N ASP A 12 -1.49 21.27 2.30
CA ASP A 12 -2.82 21.77 2.66
C ASP A 12 -3.79 21.81 1.47
N VAL A 13 -3.34 22.20 0.28
CA VAL A 13 -4.14 22.07 -0.95
C VAL A 13 -4.43 20.60 -1.25
N GLY A 14 -3.45 19.71 -1.11
CA GLY A 14 -3.62 18.28 -1.33
C GLY A 14 -4.73 17.67 -0.47
N LYS A 15 -4.78 18.03 0.82
CA LYS A 15 -5.84 17.57 1.74
C LYS A 15 -7.26 17.89 1.24
N THR A 16 -7.43 18.98 0.48
CA THR A 16 -8.73 19.35 -0.09
C THR A 16 -9.14 18.50 -1.29
N LEU A 17 -8.17 17.90 -2.00
CA LEU A 17 -8.40 17.05 -3.17
C LEU A 17 -8.67 15.60 -2.79
N GLY A 18 -8.05 15.13 -1.72
CA GLY A 18 -8.25 13.78 -1.18
C GLY A 18 -7.30 13.48 -0.04
N SER A 19 -7.68 12.54 0.82
CA SER A 19 -6.87 12.12 1.98
C SER A 19 -5.53 11.52 1.59
N ASP A 20 -5.41 10.88 0.43
CA ASP A 20 -4.18 10.23 -0.02
C ASP A 20 -3.26 11.14 -0.84
N VAL A 21 -3.75 12.32 -1.25
CA VAL A 21 -2.98 13.27 -2.07
C VAL A 21 -1.73 13.78 -1.36
N PRO A 22 -1.76 14.14 -0.06
CA PRO A 22 -0.56 14.55 0.68
C PRO A 22 0.59 13.54 0.62
N PHE A 23 0.29 12.23 0.56
CA PHE A 23 1.30 11.19 0.51
C PHE A 23 2.21 11.30 -0.72
N PHE A 24 1.64 11.66 -1.87
CA PHE A 24 2.39 11.79 -3.13
C PHE A 24 3.38 12.95 -3.13
N PHE A 25 3.21 13.95 -2.25
CA PHE A 25 4.17 15.04 -2.09
C PHE A 25 5.35 14.65 -1.19
N VAL A 26 5.14 13.71 -0.27
CA VAL A 26 6.20 13.20 0.62
C VAL A 26 7.06 12.16 -0.12
N GLY A 27 6.41 11.21 -0.80
CA GLY A 27 7.08 10.14 -1.53
C GLY A 27 7.87 9.16 -0.65
N GLY A 28 8.35 8.08 -1.29
CA GLY A 28 9.05 6.99 -0.61
C GLY A 28 8.17 6.30 0.44
N VAL A 29 8.77 5.92 1.57
CA VAL A 29 8.03 5.31 2.69
C VAL A 29 7.47 6.42 3.59
N GLY A 30 6.17 6.42 3.80
CA GLY A 30 5.50 7.40 4.65
C GLY A 30 4.54 6.72 5.61
N ARG A 31 4.39 7.31 6.79
CA ARG A 31 3.37 6.92 7.76
C ARG A 31 2.20 7.89 7.66
N GLY A 32 1.03 7.37 7.30
CA GLY A 32 -0.24 8.10 7.37
C GLY A 32 -0.88 7.96 8.75
N ARG A 33 -1.42 9.05 9.30
CA ARG A 33 -2.27 9.09 10.49
C ARG A 33 -3.61 9.76 10.15
N GLY A 34 -4.59 9.61 11.04
CA GLY A 34 -5.96 10.07 10.79
C GLY A 34 -6.62 9.25 9.70
N ARG A 35 -7.15 9.91 8.67
CA ARG A 35 -7.68 9.30 7.44
C ARG A 35 -6.63 9.25 6.31
N GLY A 36 -5.38 9.63 6.58
CA GLY A 36 -4.30 9.76 5.61
C GLY A 36 -3.82 11.21 5.41
N GLU A 37 -4.50 12.19 6.01
CA GLU A 37 -4.19 13.61 5.87
C GLU A 37 -2.92 14.08 6.61
N ASP A 38 -2.46 13.31 7.60
CA ASP A 38 -1.23 13.58 8.35
C ASP A 38 -0.17 12.54 7.95
N VAL A 39 0.74 12.93 7.07
CA VAL A 39 1.79 12.05 6.52
C VAL A 39 3.14 12.52 7.02
N SER A 40 3.85 11.63 7.71
CA SER A 40 5.25 11.83 8.09
C SER A 40 6.16 10.90 7.30
N ALA A 41 7.27 11.42 6.77
CA ALA A 41 8.29 10.62 6.11
C ALA A 41 8.92 9.62 7.08
N LEU A 42 9.13 8.38 6.62
CA LEU A 42 9.94 7.37 7.27
C LEU A 42 11.24 7.14 6.51
N PRO A 43 12.28 6.56 7.14
CA PRO A 43 13.45 6.07 6.44
C PRO A 43 13.05 5.13 5.30
N ASP A 44 13.73 5.25 4.17
CA ASP A 44 13.51 4.34 3.06
C ASP A 44 13.94 2.92 3.45
N VAL A 45 13.18 1.95 2.95
CA VAL A 45 13.48 0.53 3.12
C VAL A 45 14.31 0.02 1.96
N LYS A 46 14.95 -1.13 2.16
CA LYS A 46 15.63 -1.83 1.06
C LYS A 46 14.65 -2.08 -0.08
N LYS A 47 15.13 -1.89 -1.31
CA LYS A 47 14.39 -2.26 -2.53
C LYS A 47 13.83 -3.67 -2.37
N SER A 48 12.53 -3.78 -2.61
CA SER A 48 11.76 -5.01 -2.46
C SER A 48 11.10 -5.34 -3.79
N HIS A 49 11.03 -6.63 -4.10
CA HIS A 49 10.44 -7.14 -5.32
C HIS A 49 9.03 -7.61 -5.01
N LEU A 50 8.05 -7.15 -5.79
CA LEU A 50 6.64 -7.37 -5.52
C LEU A 50 5.97 -8.09 -6.70
N ILE A 51 5.01 -8.95 -6.37
CA ILE A 51 3.96 -9.38 -7.31
C ILE A 51 2.65 -8.82 -6.78
N ILE A 52 1.91 -8.11 -7.64
CA ILE A 52 0.56 -7.61 -7.34
C ILE A 52 -0.43 -8.44 -8.13
N ILE A 53 -1.43 -9.00 -7.46
CA ILE A 53 -2.57 -9.67 -8.08
C ILE A 53 -3.81 -8.82 -7.83
N THR A 54 -4.53 -8.52 -8.90
CA THR A 54 -5.85 -7.88 -8.86
C THR A 54 -6.89 -8.87 -9.36
N PRO A 55 -7.65 -9.50 -8.43
CA PRO A 55 -8.76 -10.39 -8.78
C PRO A 55 -9.92 -9.63 -9.45
N ASN A 56 -10.85 -10.37 -10.07
CA ASN A 56 -12.03 -9.76 -10.69
C ASN A 56 -13.05 -9.23 -9.67
N ALA A 57 -12.91 -9.64 -8.41
CA ALA A 57 -13.72 -9.18 -7.29
C ALA A 57 -13.81 -7.65 -7.25
N LYS A 58 -15.04 -7.13 -7.29
CA LYS A 58 -15.34 -5.69 -7.19
C LYS A 58 -15.72 -5.36 -5.76
N VAL A 59 -14.72 -5.13 -4.91
CA VAL A 59 -14.95 -4.58 -3.59
C VAL A 59 -15.29 -3.11 -3.74
N ALA A 60 -16.57 -2.74 -3.60
CA ALA A 60 -16.90 -1.33 -3.43
C ALA A 60 -16.33 -0.87 -2.07
N THR A 61 -15.45 0.13 -2.07
CA THR A 61 -14.85 0.68 -0.84
C THR A 61 -15.93 1.01 0.20
N ALA A 62 -17.09 1.52 -0.23
CA ALA A 62 -18.21 1.80 0.66
C ALA A 62 -18.79 0.55 1.35
N SER A 63 -18.84 -0.61 0.69
CA SER A 63 -19.31 -1.86 1.31
C SER A 63 -18.29 -2.46 2.27
N ALA A 64 -16.99 -2.37 1.94
CA ALA A 64 -15.92 -2.76 2.86
C ALA A 64 -16.01 -1.97 4.19
N TYR A 65 -16.18 -0.65 4.07
CA TYR A 65 -16.35 0.24 5.22
C TYR A 65 -17.66 -0.01 5.99
N ARG A 66 -18.77 -0.29 5.30
CA ARG A 66 -20.04 -0.62 5.98
C ARG A 66 -19.97 -1.94 6.74
N ALA A 67 -19.31 -2.95 6.17
CA ALA A 67 -19.11 -4.23 6.83
C ALA A 67 -18.16 -4.10 8.04
N PHE A 68 -17.10 -3.30 7.92
CA PHE A 68 -16.23 -2.97 9.05
C PHE A 68 -16.95 -2.19 10.16
N ASN A 69 -17.87 -1.27 9.80
CA ASN A 69 -18.68 -0.49 10.76
C ASN A 69 -19.98 -1.20 11.21
N ALA A 70 -20.18 -2.48 10.85
CA ALA A 70 -21.33 -3.23 11.33
C ALA A 70 -21.21 -3.47 12.87
N PRO A 71 -22.31 -3.39 13.64
CA PRO A 71 -22.29 -3.24 15.10
C PRO A 71 -21.74 -4.44 15.90
N SER A 72 -21.29 -5.51 15.25
CA SER A 72 -20.69 -6.67 15.91
C SER A 72 -19.20 -6.48 16.26
N LEU A 73 -18.56 -5.40 15.82
CA LEU A 73 -17.13 -5.15 16.05
C LEU A 73 -16.88 -3.69 16.49
N THR A 74 -17.52 -3.24 17.56
CA THR A 74 -17.20 -1.93 18.13
C THR A 74 -15.89 -1.99 18.92
N THR A 75 -14.78 -1.61 18.27
CA THR A 75 -13.69 -0.95 18.98
C THR A 75 -13.42 0.38 18.28
N GLN A 76 -13.55 1.46 19.04
CA GLN A 76 -13.39 2.83 18.56
C GLN A 76 -11.98 3.05 17.98
N GLY A 77 -11.90 3.58 16.77
CA GLY A 77 -10.65 4.09 16.21
C GLY A 77 -10.89 4.58 14.79
N SER A 78 -10.56 5.85 14.52
CA SER A 78 -10.64 6.49 13.21
C SER A 78 -10.10 5.58 12.10
N VAL A 79 -10.97 5.22 11.16
CA VAL A 79 -10.61 4.36 10.02
C VAL A 79 -9.59 5.11 9.16
N SER A 80 -8.34 4.67 9.25
CA SER A 80 -7.27 5.14 8.38
C SER A 80 -7.38 4.37 7.07
N ILE A 81 -7.43 5.10 5.95
CA ILE A 81 -7.28 4.52 4.60
C ILE A 81 -5.87 3.92 4.44
N LEU A 82 -4.96 4.27 5.35
CA LEU A 82 -3.56 3.85 5.43
C LEU A 82 -3.24 3.13 6.77
N SER A 83 -4.19 2.45 7.44
CA SER A 83 -3.86 1.63 8.62
C SER A 83 -3.23 0.30 8.21
N SER A 84 -1.99 0.37 7.72
CA SER A 84 -1.00 -0.57 8.18
C SER A 84 -0.55 -0.08 9.55
N SER A 85 -0.96 -0.80 10.59
CA SER A 85 -0.58 -0.50 11.96
C SER A 85 0.91 -0.78 12.15
N PHE A 86 1.76 0.13 11.68
CA PHE A 86 3.20 0.12 11.94
C PHE A 86 3.43 0.68 13.34
N ALA A 87 3.39 -0.21 14.33
CA ALA A 87 3.90 0.10 15.65
C ALA A 87 5.42 0.34 15.56
N GLU A 88 5.85 1.60 15.72
CA GLU A 88 7.23 1.97 16.04
C GLU A 88 7.70 1.22 17.32
N PRO A 89 8.99 0.88 17.51
CA PRO A 89 10.20 1.25 16.77
C PRO A 89 11.10 0.03 16.46
N ALA A 90 11.08 -0.54 15.26
CA ALA A 90 12.05 -1.58 14.88
C ALA A 90 12.22 -1.75 13.36
N PHE A 91 12.22 -0.66 12.59
CA PHE A 91 12.43 -0.75 11.12
C PHE A 91 13.83 -1.24 10.70
N ASN A 92 14.74 -1.48 11.65
CA ASN A 92 16.04 -2.09 11.36
C ASN A 92 16.05 -3.63 11.37
N ASP A 93 15.06 -4.28 12.00
CA ASP A 93 15.04 -5.74 12.19
C ASP A 93 13.64 -6.37 12.00
N CYS A 94 12.65 -5.61 11.53
CA CYS A 94 11.27 -6.12 11.42
C CYS A 94 11.10 -7.12 10.27
N ASP A 95 11.13 -8.39 10.67
CA ASP A 95 10.40 -9.52 10.10
C ASP A 95 9.11 -9.04 9.39
N GLN A 96 9.03 -9.25 8.07
CA GLN A 96 7.89 -8.86 7.23
C GLN A 96 6.57 -9.53 7.67
N SER A 97 6.65 -10.45 8.65
CA SER A 97 5.56 -11.13 9.36
C SER A 97 4.67 -10.20 10.21
N ILE A 98 5.09 -8.97 10.51
CA ILE A 98 4.32 -8.02 11.36
C ILE A 98 3.32 -7.19 10.55
N LEU A 99 3.33 -7.31 9.22
CA LEU A 99 2.41 -6.55 8.39
C LEU A 99 0.98 -7.10 8.57
N GLN A 100 0.05 -6.22 8.95
CA GLN A 100 -1.36 -6.53 9.10
C GLN A 100 -2.20 -5.44 8.45
N ASN A 101 -3.28 -5.85 7.79
CA ASN A 101 -4.29 -4.96 7.25
C ASN A 101 -5.64 -5.34 7.88
N ASP A 102 -6.21 -4.41 8.65
CA ASP A 102 -7.43 -4.61 9.44
C ASP A 102 -8.66 -4.96 8.57
N PHE A 103 -8.62 -4.67 7.27
CA PHE A 103 -9.69 -4.99 6.33
C PHE A 103 -9.66 -6.45 5.87
N GLU A 104 -8.55 -7.17 6.02
CA GLU A 104 -8.40 -8.53 5.49
C GLU A 104 -9.48 -9.48 6.00
N GLY A 105 -9.75 -9.47 7.31
CA GLY A 105 -10.77 -10.37 7.89
C GLY A 105 -12.15 -10.15 7.28
N VAL A 106 -12.56 -8.88 7.15
CA VAL A 106 -13.89 -8.53 6.60
C VAL A 106 -13.94 -8.78 5.09
N ILE A 107 -12.88 -8.43 4.36
CA ILE A 107 -12.83 -8.58 2.90
C ILE A 107 -12.77 -10.04 2.48
N PHE A 108 -12.02 -10.88 3.19
CA PHE A 108 -11.92 -12.30 2.85
C PHE A 108 -13.23 -13.06 3.06
N GLU A 109 -14.04 -12.64 4.04
CA GLU A 109 -15.39 -13.18 4.24
C GLU A 109 -16.34 -12.79 3.10
N ILE A 110 -16.26 -11.54 2.62
CA ILE A 110 -17.15 -11.03 1.57
C ILE A 110 -16.71 -11.51 0.18
N GLU A 111 -15.40 -11.51 -0.08
CA GLU A 111 -14.79 -11.85 -1.36
C GLU A 111 -13.65 -12.87 -1.17
N PRO A 112 -13.97 -14.17 -1.04
CA PRO A 112 -12.97 -15.23 -0.83
C PRO A 112 -11.96 -15.37 -1.97
N GLU A 113 -12.25 -14.81 -3.15
CA GLU A 113 -11.31 -14.77 -4.28
C GLU A 113 -10.02 -13.99 -3.92
N ILE A 114 -10.16 -12.92 -3.13
CA ILE A 114 -9.03 -12.09 -2.69
C ILE A 114 -8.15 -12.87 -1.72
N GLU A 115 -8.76 -13.68 -0.84
CA GLU A 115 -8.02 -14.57 0.04
C GLU A 115 -7.24 -15.62 -0.75
N ARG A 116 -7.87 -16.22 -1.79
CA ARG A 116 -7.19 -17.18 -2.67
C ARG A 116 -6.02 -16.55 -3.42
N ALA A 117 -6.16 -15.30 -3.88
CA ALA A 117 -5.05 -14.57 -4.50
C ALA A 117 -3.88 -14.34 -3.52
N LYS A 118 -4.17 -13.96 -2.27
CA LYS A 118 -3.15 -13.84 -1.22
C LYS A 118 -2.46 -15.18 -0.96
N ARG A 119 -3.23 -16.28 -0.85
CA ARG A 119 -2.67 -17.63 -0.64
C ARG A 119 -1.82 -18.07 -1.83
N ALA A 120 -2.21 -17.77 -3.06
CA ALA A 120 -1.42 -18.09 -4.25
C ALA A 120 -0.04 -17.41 -4.22
N LEU A 121 0.05 -16.17 -3.74
CA LEU A 121 1.32 -15.47 -3.56
C LEU A 121 2.21 -16.12 -2.49
N LEU A 122 1.62 -16.50 -1.35
CA LEU A 122 2.34 -17.16 -0.26
C LEU A 122 2.83 -18.56 -0.68
N ASP A 123 1.98 -19.34 -1.35
CA ASP A 123 2.32 -20.67 -1.88
C ASP A 123 3.40 -20.60 -2.96
N ALA A 124 3.48 -19.49 -3.68
CA ALA A 124 4.54 -19.21 -4.67
C ALA A 124 5.87 -18.74 -4.05
N GLY A 125 5.94 -18.62 -2.72
CA GLY A 125 7.17 -18.31 -1.99
C GLY A 125 7.32 -16.85 -1.56
N ALA A 126 6.24 -16.06 -1.53
CA ALA A 126 6.30 -14.71 -0.96
C ALA A 126 6.66 -14.77 0.53
N GLN A 127 7.57 -13.89 0.98
CA GLN A 127 7.96 -13.74 2.38
C GLN A 127 6.81 -13.20 3.25
N GLY A 128 5.95 -12.39 2.64
CA GLY A 128 4.73 -11.88 3.22
C GLY A 128 3.77 -11.45 2.12
N GLY A 129 2.47 -11.40 2.42
CA GLY A 129 1.47 -10.96 1.46
C GLY A 129 0.29 -10.29 2.14
N LEU A 130 -0.22 -9.21 1.54
CA LEU A 130 -1.26 -8.36 2.13
C LEU A 130 -2.23 -7.82 1.09
N LEU A 131 -3.42 -7.46 1.57
CA LEU A 131 -4.33 -6.57 0.87
C LEU A 131 -3.73 -5.17 0.69
N ALA A 132 -3.77 -4.64 -0.53
CA ALA A 132 -3.40 -3.27 -0.84
C ALA A 132 -4.56 -2.32 -0.51
N GLY A 133 -4.39 -1.47 0.52
CA GLY A 133 -5.43 -0.55 0.98
C GLY A 133 -6.71 -1.28 1.37
N SER A 134 -7.86 -0.83 0.86
CA SER A 134 -9.16 -1.50 1.05
C SER A 134 -9.44 -2.65 0.08
N GLY A 135 -8.46 -3.04 -0.75
CA GLY A 135 -8.64 -4.01 -1.84
C GLY A 135 -9.16 -3.40 -3.15
N SER A 136 -9.37 -4.22 -4.18
CA SER A 136 -9.33 -5.70 -4.19
C SER A 136 -7.95 -6.32 -4.47
N SER A 137 -6.93 -5.51 -4.73
CA SER A 137 -5.59 -6.01 -5.04
C SER A 137 -4.87 -6.54 -3.80
N VAL A 138 -4.09 -7.59 -3.98
CA VAL A 138 -3.15 -8.14 -2.98
C VAL A 138 -1.74 -8.09 -3.54
N PHE A 139 -0.75 -7.93 -2.68
CA PHE A 139 0.65 -7.97 -3.07
C PHE A 139 1.44 -8.93 -2.21
N GLY A 140 2.43 -9.59 -2.81
CA GLY A 140 3.40 -10.45 -2.16
C GLY A 140 4.80 -9.85 -2.27
N VAL A 141 5.59 -9.95 -1.21
CA VAL A 141 6.96 -9.44 -1.14
C VAL A 141 7.96 -10.59 -1.30
N PHE A 142 8.98 -10.37 -2.12
CA PHE A 142 10.05 -11.33 -2.43
C PHE A 142 11.42 -10.74 -2.11
N SER A 143 12.34 -11.62 -1.69
CA SER A 143 13.70 -11.26 -1.26
C SER A 143 14.53 -10.66 -2.38
N ASP A 144 14.42 -11.23 -3.57
CA ASP A 144 15.17 -10.85 -4.76
C ASP A 144 14.33 -11.05 -6.05
N GLU A 145 14.87 -10.55 -7.16
CA GLU A 145 14.24 -10.63 -8.47
C GLU A 145 14.09 -12.08 -8.95
N ASP A 146 15.07 -12.94 -8.69
CA ASP A 146 15.04 -14.34 -9.13
C ASP A 146 13.93 -15.13 -8.41
N ASP A 147 13.71 -14.86 -7.12
CA ASP A 147 12.58 -15.39 -6.34
C ASP A 147 11.24 -14.95 -6.94
N ARG A 148 11.09 -13.67 -7.29
CA ARG A 148 9.88 -13.14 -7.93
C ARG A 148 9.61 -13.82 -9.27
N GLU A 149 10.63 -13.98 -10.11
CA GLU A 149 10.46 -14.62 -11.42
C GLU A 149 10.12 -16.11 -11.30
N ARG A 150 10.74 -16.83 -10.36
CA ARG A 150 10.33 -18.20 -10.02
C ARG A 150 8.89 -18.28 -9.54
N ALA A 151 8.48 -17.34 -8.68
CA ALA A 151 7.12 -17.25 -8.19
C ALA A 151 6.13 -17.02 -9.34
N LEU A 152 6.40 -16.08 -10.25
CA LEU A 152 5.57 -15.86 -11.45
C LEU A 152 5.39 -17.12 -12.30
N GLY A 153 6.46 -17.91 -12.48
CA GLY A 153 6.40 -19.16 -13.25
C GLY A 153 5.61 -20.28 -12.57
N SER A 154 5.46 -20.25 -11.24
CA SER A 154 4.77 -21.26 -10.43
C SER A 154 3.42 -20.81 -9.88
N LEU A 155 3.07 -19.53 -10.10
CA LEU A 155 1.87 -18.91 -9.58
C LEU A 155 0.63 -19.58 -10.16
N LYS A 156 -0.23 -20.09 -9.28
CA LYS A 156 -1.54 -20.60 -9.68
C LYS A 156 -2.50 -19.42 -9.84
N CYS A 157 -2.78 -19.06 -11.09
CA CYS A 157 -3.74 -18.00 -11.41
C CYS A 157 -5.14 -18.56 -11.66
N GLU A 158 -6.16 -17.84 -11.23
CA GLU A 158 -7.55 -18.05 -11.66
C GLU A 158 -7.87 -17.16 -12.87
N ASP A 159 -8.89 -17.55 -13.63
CA ASP A 159 -9.28 -16.84 -14.84
C ASP A 159 -9.63 -15.37 -14.56
N GLY A 160 -8.93 -14.48 -15.27
CA GLY A 160 -9.15 -13.05 -15.25
C GLY A 160 -8.47 -12.30 -14.09
N TRP A 161 -7.60 -12.94 -13.33
CA TRP A 161 -6.66 -12.22 -12.46
C TRP A 161 -5.67 -11.40 -13.29
N GLN A 162 -5.49 -10.13 -12.90
CA GLN A 162 -4.44 -9.29 -13.45
C GLN A 162 -3.20 -9.39 -12.54
N ILE A 163 -2.05 -9.70 -13.12
CA ILE A 163 -0.81 -9.94 -12.38
C ILE A 163 0.24 -8.94 -12.87
N PHE A 164 0.90 -8.27 -11.94
CA PHE A 164 1.93 -7.28 -12.22
C PHE A 164 3.18 -7.58 -11.42
N SER A 165 4.35 -7.59 -12.07
CA SER A 165 5.64 -7.53 -11.40
C SER A 165 6.02 -6.07 -11.14
N CYS A 166 6.41 -5.76 -9.92
CA CYS A 166 6.74 -4.40 -9.51
C CYS A 166 7.99 -4.41 -8.62
N ASP A 167 8.66 -3.27 -8.60
CA ASP A 167 9.74 -2.99 -7.67
C ASP A 167 9.36 -1.77 -6.83
N THR A 168 9.73 -1.78 -5.55
CA THR A 168 9.69 -0.54 -4.77
C THR A 168 10.81 0.40 -5.21
N ILE A 169 10.55 1.70 -5.08
CA ILE A 169 11.52 2.75 -5.38
C ILE A 169 11.78 3.56 -4.10
N SER A 170 13.01 4.02 -3.95
CA SER A 170 13.38 4.97 -2.90
C SER A 170 12.74 6.34 -3.13
N ARG A 171 12.72 7.17 -2.08
CA ARG A 171 12.27 8.56 -2.17
C ARG A 171 13.09 9.36 -3.18
N GLU A 172 14.39 9.10 -3.28
CA GLU A 172 15.27 9.77 -4.23
C GLU A 172 14.93 9.40 -5.69
N GLU A 173 14.70 8.11 -5.96
CA GLU A 173 14.28 7.64 -7.28
C GLU A 173 12.90 8.17 -7.66
N TYR A 174 11.93 8.10 -6.74
CA TYR A 174 10.62 8.73 -6.91
C TYR A 174 10.78 10.21 -7.23
N SER A 175 11.64 10.89 -6.48
CA SER A 175 11.84 12.32 -6.63
C SER A 175 12.41 12.67 -8.01
N SER A 176 13.47 11.96 -8.39
CA SER A 176 14.11 12.11 -9.69
C SER A 176 13.17 11.83 -10.86
N SER A 177 12.26 10.85 -10.71
CA SER A 177 11.26 10.50 -11.73
C SER A 177 10.21 11.59 -11.96
N LEU A 178 9.80 12.31 -10.91
CA LEU A 178 8.87 13.44 -11.04
C LEU A 178 9.55 14.62 -11.73
N ILE A 179 10.80 14.91 -11.36
CA ILE A 179 11.58 16.00 -11.97
C ILE A 179 11.82 15.72 -13.46
N SER A 180 12.19 14.50 -13.82
CA SER A 180 12.39 14.11 -15.22
C SER A 180 11.10 14.12 -16.03
N SER A 181 9.96 13.89 -15.38
CA SER A 181 8.62 14.03 -15.96
C SER A 181 8.11 15.47 -16.02
N GLY A 182 8.91 16.45 -15.60
CA GLY A 182 8.57 17.88 -15.61
C GLY A 182 7.78 18.38 -14.41
N PHE A 183 7.64 17.57 -13.34
CA PHE A 183 7.04 17.98 -12.07
C PHE A 183 8.11 18.56 -11.13
N PRO A 184 7.99 19.82 -10.69
CA PRO A 184 8.88 20.37 -9.68
C PRO A 184 8.60 19.70 -8.33
N LEU A 185 9.63 19.15 -7.70
CA LEU A 185 9.53 18.64 -6.34
C LEU A 185 9.87 19.69 -5.31
N PHE A 186 9.13 19.63 -4.21
CA PHE A 186 9.35 20.42 -3.03
C PHE A 186 9.88 19.47 -1.97
N THR A 187 11.17 19.60 -1.63
CA THR A 187 11.76 18.85 -0.53
C THR A 187 11.20 19.37 0.79
N LEU A 188 10.53 18.49 1.54
CA LEU A 188 10.19 18.73 2.94
C LEU A 188 11.49 18.56 3.75
N SER A 189 12.07 19.67 4.21
CA SER A 189 13.24 19.70 5.09
C SER A 189 12.88 19.40 6.53
#